data_AF-A0A8T4I1D2-F1
#
_entry.id   AF-A0A8T4I1D2-F1
#
_cell.length_a   1.000
_cell.length_b   1.000
_cell.length_c   1.000
_cell.angle_alpha   90.00
_cell.angle_beta   90.00
_cell.angle_gamma   90.00
#
_symmetry.space_group_name_H-M   'P 1'
#
loop_
_entity.id
_entity.type
_entity.pdbx_description
1 polymer ?
#
loop_
_entity_poly.entity_id
_entity_poly.type
_entity_poly.pdbx_seq_one_letter_code
_entity_poly.pdbx_strand_id
1 'polypeptide(L)' 'DGAFIRALTREGRLQSRITATERGDHVTGDAINDWVRGRARQAGITGWEKITAHGLRRGGAQAIADAGGDPTAQGRWK' A
#
# COMPACT_ATOMS: atom_id res chain seq x y z
N ASP A 1 18.99 -8.28 -17.84
CA ASP A 1 17.71 -8.55 -17.15
C ASP A 1 16.93 -7.29 -16.82
N GLY A 2 16.05 -6.88 -17.75
CA GLY A 2 15.17 -5.72 -17.58
C GLY A 2 13.91 -6.04 -16.77
N ALA A 3 13.19 -4.99 -16.33
CA ALA A 3 11.96 -5.09 -15.53
C ALA A 3 10.87 -6.01 -16.15
N PHE A 4 10.89 -6.21 -17.46
CA PHE A 4 10.00 -7.11 -18.20
C PHE A 4 10.14 -8.61 -17.84
N ILE A 5 11.26 -9.03 -17.25
CA ILE A 5 11.53 -10.44 -16.91
C ILE A 5 11.28 -10.72 -15.42
N ARG A 6 10.66 -9.78 -14.68
CA ARG A 6 10.37 -9.94 -13.25
C ARG A 6 8.90 -10.29 -13.02
N ALA A 7 8.64 -11.28 -12.16
CA ALA A 7 7.32 -11.61 -11.64
C ALA A 7 7.05 -10.80 -10.37
N LEU A 8 5.80 -10.37 -10.22
CA LEU A 8 5.28 -9.85 -8.97
C LEU A 8 4.92 -11.04 -8.06
N THR A 9 5.54 -11.12 -6.88
CA THR A 9 5.16 -12.12 -5.87
C THR A 9 3.91 -11.67 -5.12
N ARG A 10 3.22 -12.58 -4.44
CA ARG A 10 2.09 -12.22 -3.56
C ARG A 10 2.51 -11.24 -2.46
N GLU A 11 3.76 -11.33 -2.00
CA GLU A 11 4.41 -10.41 -1.08
C GLU A 11 4.78 -9.05 -1.72
N GLY A 12 4.42 -8.85 -2.99
CA GLY A 12 4.63 -7.63 -3.77
C GLY A 12 6.06 -7.44 -4.32
N ARG A 13 6.99 -8.37 -4.07
CA ARG A 13 8.37 -8.21 -4.52
C ARG A 13 8.48 -8.47 -6.03
N LEU A 14 9.36 -7.74 -6.71
CA LEU A 14 9.75 -8.05 -8.08
C LEU A 14 10.89 -9.07 -8.04
N GLN A 15 10.62 -10.31 -8.43
CA GLN A 15 11.61 -11.40 -8.48
C GLN A 15 11.82 -11.90 -9.91
N SER A 16 12.95 -12.57 -10.19
CA SER A 16 13.12 -13.24 -11.48
C SER A 16 11.99 -14.25 -11.72
N ARG A 17 11.44 -14.25 -12.94
CA ARG A 17 10.40 -15.22 -13.36
C ARG A 17 10.88 -16.67 -13.27
N ILE A 18 12.18 -16.95 -13.23
CA ILE A 18 12.73 -18.31 -13.12
C ILE A 18 12.67 -18.80 -11.67
N THR A 19 12.87 -17.91 -10.69
CA THR A 19 13.00 -18.26 -9.27
C THR A 19 11.73 -18.02 -8.46
N ALA A 20 10.76 -17.28 -8.99
CA ALA A 20 9.49 -17.02 -8.31
C ALA A 20 8.62 -18.29 -8.25
N THR A 21 8.61 -18.94 -7.10
CA THR A 21 7.82 -20.14 -6.79
C THR A 21 6.36 -19.81 -6.49
N GLU A 22 6.08 -18.69 -5.81
CA GLU A 22 4.73 -18.17 -5.57
C GLU A 22 4.50 -16.86 -6.30
N ARG A 23 3.70 -16.93 -7.37
CA ARG A 23 3.31 -15.79 -8.20
C ARG A 23 1.94 -15.33 -7.74
N GLY A 24 1.78 -14.02 -7.58
CA GLY A 24 0.46 -13.41 -7.42
C GLY A 24 0.06 -12.76 -8.73
N ASP A 25 -1.19 -12.94 -9.16
CA ASP A 25 -1.76 -12.10 -10.23
C ASP A 25 -1.84 -10.62 -9.79
N HIS A 26 -1.86 -10.40 -8.47
CA HIS A 26 -1.94 -9.11 -7.80
C HIS A 26 -1.20 -9.14 -6.46
N VAL A 27 -0.83 -7.95 -5.96
CA VAL A 27 -0.27 -7.76 -4.61
C VAL A 27 -1.36 -8.01 -3.57
N THR A 28 -1.04 -8.68 -2.46
CA THR A 28 -1.99 -8.85 -1.36
C THR A 28 -2.13 -7.58 -0.52
N GLY A 29 -3.24 -7.45 0.21
CA GLY A 29 -3.43 -6.34 1.16
C GLY A 29 -2.36 -6.30 2.26
N ASP A 30 -1.86 -7.46 2.68
CA ASP A 30 -0.79 -7.55 3.69
C ASP A 30 0.54 -7.02 3.17
N ALA A 31 0.91 -7.37 1.94
CA ALA A 31 2.10 -6.83 1.30
C ALA A 31 2.05 -5.30 1.16
N ILE A 32 0.87 -4.75 0.84
CA ILE A 32 0.66 -3.29 0.80
C ILE A 32 0.85 -2.68 2.21
N ASN A 33 0.28 -3.30 3.25
CA ASN A 33 0.47 -2.82 4.62
C ASN A 33 1.95 -2.84 5.04
N ASP A 34 2.69 -3.89 4.69
CA ASP A 34 4.12 -4.00 5.00
C ASP A 34 4.95 -2.92 4.30
N TRP A 35 4.61 -2.57 3.06
CA TRP A 35 5.25 -1.44 2.36
C TRP A 35 4.99 -0.11 3.04
N VAL A 36 3.73 0.15 3.39
CA VAL A 36 3.32 1.38 4.08
C VAL A 36 4.07 1.52 5.41
N ARG A 37 4.11 0.44 6.20
CA ARG A 37 4.86 0.36 7.47
C ARG A 37 6.35 0.59 7.26
N GLY A 38 6.94 -0.05 6.25
CA GLY A 38 8.35 0.12 5.90
C GLY A 38 8.70 1.57 5.56
N ARG A 39 7.84 2.26 4.81
CA ARG A 39 8.02 3.69 4.49
C ARG A 39 7.83 4.58 5.72
N ALA A 40 6.83 4.31 6.55
CA ALA A 40 6.61 5.06 7.78
C ALA A 40 7.80 4.93 8.75
N ARG A 41 8.38 3.73 8.86
CA ARG A 41 9.61 3.49 9.63
C ARG A 41 10.78 4.29 9.06
N GLN A 42 10.98 4.29 7.75
CA GLN A 42 12.05 5.06 7.08
C GLN A 42 11.88 6.58 7.28
N ALA A 43 10.65 7.06 7.39
CA ALA A 43 10.33 8.45 7.69
C ALA A 43 10.43 8.80 9.19
N GLY A 44 10.80 7.86 10.06
CA GLY A 44 10.94 8.09 11.50
C GLY A 44 9.62 8.28 12.25
N ILE A 45 8.49 7.83 11.68
CA ILE A 45 7.17 7.98 12.30
C ILE A 45 7.05 7.02 13.50
N THR A 46 6.74 7.55 14.67
CA THR A 46 6.47 6.75 15.88
C THR A 46 5.17 5.95 15.73
N GLY A 47 5.17 4.68 16.15
CA GLY A 47 3.99 3.80 16.03
C GLY A 47 3.71 3.35 14.60
N TRP A 48 4.73 3.36 13.73
CA TRP A 48 4.65 2.95 12.32
C TRP A 48 4.05 1.55 12.14
N GLU A 49 4.17 0.65 13.12
CA GLU A 49 3.63 -0.71 13.11
C GLU A 49 2.11 -0.74 12.97
N LYS A 50 1.43 0.28 13.51
CA LYS A 50 -0.03 0.40 13.52
C LYS A 50 -0.57 1.08 12.26
N ILE A 51 0.30 1.64 11.43
CA ILE A 51 -0.11 2.31 10.19
C ILE A 51 -0.53 1.24 9.19
N THR A 52 -1.70 1.47 8.57
CA THR A 52 -2.29 0.61 7.56
C THR A 52 -2.69 1.43 6.35
N ALA A 53 -2.74 0.80 5.18
CA ALA A 53 -3.19 1.45 3.96
C ALA A 53 -4.62 2.01 4.10
N HIS A 54 -5.50 1.26 4.77
CA HIS A 54 -6.85 1.73 5.07
C HIS A 54 -6.87 2.92 6.04
N GLY A 55 -5.99 2.91 7.05
CA GLY A 55 -5.83 4.02 8.00
C GLY A 55 -5.39 5.31 7.31
N LEU A 56 -4.45 5.25 6.35
CA LEU A 56 -4.03 6.40 5.55
C LEU A 56 -5.19 7.00 4.74
N ARG A 57 -6.01 6.14 4.13
CA ARG A 57 -7.23 6.58 3.43
C ARG A 57 -8.20 7.29 4.38
N ARG A 58 -8.41 6.74 5.58
CA ARG A 58 -9.28 7.35 6.60
C ARG A 58 -8.72 8.71 7.06
N GLY A 59 -7.42 8.81 7.29
CA GLY A 59 -6.77 10.04 7.73
C GLY A 59 -6.99 11.20 6.76
N GLY A 60 -6.87 10.96 5.45
CA GLY A 60 -7.18 11.96 4.43
C GLY A 60 -8.65 12.40 4.46
N ALA A 61 -9.59 11.47 4.62
CA ALA A 61 -11.01 11.80 4.76
C ALA A 61 -11.30 12.62 6.02
N GLN A 62 -10.65 12.30 7.15
CA GLN A 62 -10.80 13.05 8.39
C GLN A 62 -10.24 14.47 8.24
N ALA A 63 -9.07 14.64 7.63
CA ALA A 63 -8.48 15.96 7.42
C ALA A 63 -9.35 16.87 6.53
N ILE A 64 -10.04 16.30 5.52
CA ILE A 64 -11.02 17.04 4.70
C ILE A 64 -12.22 17.48 5.53
N ALA A 65 -12.75 16.59 6.37
CA ALA A 65 -13.87 16.90 7.25
C ALA A 65 -13.50 17.95 8.31
N ASP A 66 -12.32 17.85 8.90
CA ASP A 66 -11.80 18.81 9.89
C ASP A 66 -11.60 20.21 9.29
N ALA A 67 -11.29 20.28 7.99
CA ALA A 67 -11.21 21.53 7.22
C ALA A 67 -12.59 22.06 6.76
N GLY A 68 -13.70 21.39 7.15
CA GLY A 68 -15.07 21.78 6.78
C GLY A 68 -15.49 21.37 5.36
N GLY A 69 -14.69 20.54 4.67
CA GLY A 69 -15.01 20.00 3.35
C GLY A 69 -15.88 18.74 3.41
N ASP A 70 -16.45 18.35 2.27
CA ASP A 70 -17.18 17.08 2.13
C ASP A 70 -16.22 15.92 1.81
N PRO A 71 -15.95 14.99 2.75
CA PRO A 71 -15.05 13.86 2.51
C PRO A 71 -15.66 12.79 1.59
N THR A 72 -16.96 12.85 1.29
CA THR A 72 -17.67 11.88 0.44
C THR A 72 -17.58 12.21 -1.05
N ALA A 73 -17.14 13.43 -1.39
CA ALA A 73 -16.90 13.87 -2.75
C ALA A 73 -15.71 13.17 -3.44
N GLN A 74 -14.93 12.35 -2.73
CA GLN A 74 -13.82 11.54 -3.28
C GLN A 74 -14.26 10.35 -4.16
N GLY A 75 -15.51 10.36 -4.64
CA GLY A 75 -16.06 9.35 -5.54
C GLY A 75 -16.39 8.05 -4.79
N ARG A 76 -17.69 7.81 -4.58
CA ARG A 76 -18.18 6.44 -4.61
C ARG A 76 -17.92 5.95 -6.03
N TRP A 77 -17.00 5.01 -6.20
CA TRP A 77 -16.84 4.27 -7.45
C TRP A 77 -18.21 3.64 -7.75
N LYS A 78 -18.89 4.16 -8.78
CA LYS A 78 -20.09 3.56 -9.34
C LYS A 78 -19.68 2.59 -10.43
#